data_AF-A0A061H5Z8-F1
#
_entry.id   AF-A0A061H5Z8-F1
#
_cell.length_a   1.000
_cell.length_b   1.000
_cell.length_c   1.000
_cell.angle_alpha   90.00
_cell.angle_beta   90.00
_cell.angle_gamma   90.00
#
_symmetry.space_group_name_H-M   'P 1'
#
loop_
_entity.id
_entity.type
_entity.pdbx_description
1 polymer ?
#
loop_
_entity_poly.entity_id
_entity_poly.type
_entity_poly.pdbx_seq_one_letter_code
_entity_poly.pdbx_strand_id
1 'polypeptide(L)'
;MAATGTPSIPTPLTAAHPSTATLSRNDIESLLGETSNPTDPSQLQRDQAYFEAFFHSLPQVRQLYHQHAQLLRQNEDKARQNTALQQPLEALRAETQQLFDRATALQAQWPQLEAEMNELYKRFSPSSLHFHLAQSATKLNDRSEQLANAYVEGLPYPVGDDASSANQSVEQVLDDVTFVRRYKAQRMLYHRRKLIAERSSKGDVHWTD
;
A
#
# COMPACT_ATOMS: atom_id res chain seq x y z
N MET A 1 55.92 58.58 18.45
CA MET A 1 55.45 59.99 18.40
C MET A 1 54.15 60.05 19.17
N ALA A 2 54.15 60.83 20.24
CA ALA A 2 53.13 60.81 21.29
C ALA A 2 51.86 61.56 20.87
N ALA A 3 50.70 60.90 20.96
CA ALA A 3 49.41 61.52 20.79
C ALA A 3 49.05 62.30 22.07
N THR A 4 48.88 63.61 21.93
CA THR A 4 48.38 64.51 22.98
C THR A 4 46.89 64.27 23.16
N GLY A 5 46.52 63.49 24.18
CA GLY A 5 45.13 63.27 24.58
C GLY A 5 44.61 64.44 25.40
N THR A 6 43.62 65.17 24.89
CA THR A 6 42.79 66.09 25.68
C THR A 6 41.89 65.30 26.61
N PRO A 7 41.71 65.69 27.89
CA PRO A 7 40.85 64.98 28.83
C PRO A 7 39.38 65.15 28.45
N SER A 8 38.74 64.08 27.96
CA SER A 8 37.29 64.04 27.73
C SER A 8 36.55 63.96 29.06
N ILE A 9 35.71 64.94 29.37
CA ILE A 9 34.84 64.94 30.55
C ILE A 9 33.88 63.73 30.43
N PRO A 10 33.79 62.85 31.45
CA PRO A 10 32.88 61.71 31.41
C PRO A 10 31.44 62.22 31.48
N THR A 11 30.78 62.23 30.34
CA THR A 11 29.35 62.50 30.22
C THR A 11 28.60 61.16 30.05
N PRO A 12 27.31 61.09 30.44
CA PRO A 12 26.50 59.89 30.22
C PRO A 12 26.47 59.47 28.72
N LEU A 13 26.62 60.43 27.81
CA LEU A 13 26.73 60.19 26.38
C LEU A 13 28.03 59.47 26.01
N THR A 14 29.17 59.85 26.60
CA THR A 14 30.46 59.15 26.40
C THR A 14 30.48 57.74 27.00
N ALA A 15 29.66 57.46 28.02
CA ALA A 15 29.51 56.12 28.59
C ALA A 15 28.62 55.21 27.71
N ALA A 16 27.57 55.76 27.10
CA ALA A 16 26.66 55.03 26.22
C ALA A 16 27.25 54.79 24.81
N HIS A 17 28.04 55.74 24.31
CA HIS A 17 28.61 55.70 22.96
C HIS A 17 30.11 56.04 22.99
N PRO A 18 30.97 55.11 23.44
CA PRO A 18 32.41 55.34 23.53
C PRO A 18 33.06 55.56 22.15
N SER A 19 32.48 55.00 21.09
CA SER A 19 32.97 55.11 19.71
C SER A 19 32.80 56.50 19.11
N THR A 20 31.79 57.26 19.57
CA THR A 20 31.56 58.64 19.13
C THR A 20 32.33 59.64 19.99
N ALA A 21 32.78 59.23 21.18
CA ALA A 21 33.54 60.05 22.11
C ALA A 21 34.97 60.35 21.64
N THR A 22 35.52 59.50 20.75
CA THR A 22 36.88 59.61 20.21
C THR A 22 36.97 60.41 18.92
N LEU A 23 35.82 60.84 18.36
CA LEU A 23 35.76 61.58 17.10
C LEU A 23 36.15 63.04 17.30
N SER A 24 36.88 63.60 16.32
CA SER A 24 37.19 65.04 16.34
C SER A 24 35.95 65.86 15.95
N ARG A 25 35.94 67.14 16.31
CA ARG A 25 34.85 68.05 15.94
C ARG A 25 34.62 68.11 14.42
N ASN A 26 35.69 68.08 13.63
CA ASN A 26 35.60 68.06 12.17
C ASN A 26 34.98 66.76 11.64
N ASP A 27 35.23 65.62 12.32
CA ASP A 27 34.62 64.34 11.95
C ASP A 27 33.11 64.33 12.24
N ILE A 28 32.71 64.96 13.35
CA ILE A 28 31.30 65.11 13.72
C ILE A 28 30.58 66.06 12.75
N GLU A 29 31.23 67.15 12.32
CA GLU A 29 30.70 68.08 11.31
C GLU A 29 30.57 67.42 9.92
N SER A 30 31.51 66.55 9.53
CA SER A 30 31.41 65.72 8.32
C SER A 30 30.30 64.66 8.42
N LEU A 31 30.13 64.01 9.59
CA LEU A 31 29.05 63.04 9.84
C LEU A 31 27.65 63.67 9.89
N LEU A 32 27.54 64.93 10.35
CA LEU A 32 26.28 65.69 10.41
C LEU A 32 25.93 66.38 9.10
N GLY A 33 26.86 66.44 8.13
CA GLY A 33 26.68 67.18 6.88
C GLY A 33 26.51 68.68 7.08
N GLU A 34 27.01 69.23 8.19
CA GLU A 34 26.87 70.63 8.59
C GLU A 34 27.94 71.55 7.95
N THR A 35 28.82 71.01 7.11
CA THR A 35 29.75 71.83 6.33
C THR A 35 28.93 72.77 5.44
N SER A 36 29.07 74.07 5.70
CA SER A 36 28.28 75.13 5.10
C SER A 36 28.31 75.07 3.56
N ASN A 37 27.13 74.86 2.97
CA ASN A 37 26.73 75.03 1.57
C ASN A 37 26.83 73.76 0.65
N PRO A 38 25.69 73.14 0.25
CA PRO A 38 25.61 71.88 -0.51
C PRO A 38 25.87 72.06 -2.02
N THR A 39 26.99 72.71 -2.38
CA THR A 39 27.26 73.09 -3.78
C THR A 39 28.16 72.10 -4.53
N ASP A 40 28.87 71.22 -3.82
CA ASP A 40 29.78 70.23 -4.41
C ASP A 40 29.27 68.78 -4.23
N PRO A 41 28.78 68.11 -5.29
CA PRO A 41 28.31 66.72 -5.21
C PRO A 41 29.42 65.74 -4.80
N SER A 42 30.69 66.09 -5.07
CA SER A 42 31.86 65.29 -4.71
C SER A 42 32.20 65.33 -3.21
N GLN A 43 31.73 66.34 -2.47
CA GLN A 43 31.91 66.43 -1.02
C GLN A 43 30.84 65.60 -0.30
N LEU A 44 29.58 65.74 -0.72
CA LEU A 44 28.47 64.91 -0.22
C LEU A 44 28.74 63.41 -0.37
N GLN A 45 29.32 62.99 -1.49
CA GLN A 45 29.65 61.59 -1.74
C GLN A 45 30.80 61.08 -0.86
N ARG A 46 31.73 61.97 -0.47
CA ARG A 46 32.81 61.66 0.48
C ARG A 46 32.31 61.59 1.91
N ASP A 47 31.47 62.53 2.32
CA ASP A 47 30.84 62.54 3.64
C ASP A 47 29.93 61.31 3.83
N GLN A 48 29.21 60.91 2.78
CA GLN A 48 28.40 59.70 2.79
C GLN A 48 29.25 58.42 2.87
N ALA A 49 30.36 58.34 2.14
CA ALA A 49 31.30 57.23 2.24
C ALA A 49 31.99 57.17 3.62
N TYR A 50 32.28 58.33 4.22
CA TYR A 50 32.85 58.44 5.57
C TYR A 50 31.84 57.98 6.64
N PHE A 51 30.59 58.41 6.52
CA PHE A 51 29.50 57.95 7.36
C PHE A 51 29.31 56.44 7.25
N GLU A 52 29.28 55.90 6.03
CA GLU A 52 29.14 54.47 5.78
C GLU A 52 30.31 53.70 6.43
N ALA A 53 31.55 54.15 6.23
CA ALA A 53 32.73 53.53 6.85
C ALA A 53 32.69 53.58 8.40
N PHE A 54 32.27 54.70 8.99
CA PHE A 54 32.10 54.83 10.44
C PHE A 54 30.97 53.93 10.95
N PHE A 55 29.84 53.91 10.24
CA PHE A 55 28.69 53.07 10.57
C PHE A 55 29.05 51.58 10.56
N HIS A 56 29.79 51.12 9.55
CA HIS A 56 30.29 49.74 9.48
C HIS A 56 31.42 49.45 10.48
N SER A 57 32.06 50.47 11.04
CA SER A 57 33.06 50.30 12.10
C SER A 57 32.42 50.02 13.47
N LEU A 58 31.17 50.42 13.68
CA LEU A 58 30.45 50.23 14.94
C LEU A 58 30.36 48.74 15.30
N PRO A 59 30.73 48.35 16.53
CA PRO A 59 30.80 46.93 16.92
C PRO A 59 29.43 46.24 16.84
N GLN A 60 28.36 46.93 17.18
CA GLN A 60 26.99 46.41 17.12
C GLN A 60 26.56 46.14 15.66
N VAL A 61 26.91 47.03 14.73
CA VAL A 61 26.63 46.87 13.30
C VAL A 61 27.42 45.70 12.72
N ARG A 62 28.71 45.56 13.08
CA ARG A 62 29.52 44.39 12.68
C ARG A 62 28.96 43.08 13.22
N GLN A 63 28.52 43.05 14.48
CA GLN A 63 27.86 41.89 15.06
C GLN A 63 26.59 41.50 14.31
N LEU A 64 25.75 42.48 13.95
CA LEU A 64 24.56 42.25 13.14
C LEU A 64 24.90 41.69 11.75
N TYR A 65 25.92 42.22 11.06
CA TYR A 65 26.38 41.67 9.78
C TYR A 65 26.88 40.23 9.91
N HIS A 66 27.62 39.91 10.96
CA HIS A 66 28.07 38.54 11.22
C HIS A 66 26.90 37.59 11.47
N GLN A 67 25.93 38.00 12.30
CA GLN A 67 24.72 37.22 12.56
C GLN A 67 23.89 37.01 11.29
N HIS A 68 23.72 38.08 10.50
CA HIS A 68 23.00 38.02 9.23
C HIS A 68 23.69 37.07 8.23
N ALA A 69 25.01 37.16 8.08
CA ALA A 69 25.77 36.25 7.22
C ALA A 69 25.68 34.80 7.70
N GLN A 70 25.68 34.57 9.02
CA GLN A 70 25.50 33.24 9.59
C GLN A 70 24.11 32.68 9.30
N LEU A 71 23.05 33.49 9.45
CA LEU A 71 21.68 33.09 9.14
C LEU A 71 21.50 32.78 7.65
N LEU A 72 22.11 33.58 6.76
CA LEU A 72 22.10 33.30 5.32
C LEU A 72 22.74 31.95 5.01
N ARG A 73 23.95 31.68 5.54
CA ARG A 73 24.61 30.38 5.36
C ARG A 73 23.77 29.22 5.86
N GLN A 74 23.16 29.35 7.04
CA GLN A 74 22.28 28.32 7.59
C GLN A 74 21.03 28.10 6.73
N ASN A 75 20.48 29.15 6.14
CA ASN A 75 19.34 29.05 5.24
C ASN A 75 19.72 28.37 3.92
N GLU A 76 20.86 28.76 3.34
CA GLU A 76 21.41 28.12 2.14
C GLU A 76 21.69 26.63 2.37
N ASP A 77 22.27 26.26 3.51
CA ASP A 77 22.54 24.87 3.86
C ASP A 77 21.24 24.07 4.02
N LYS A 78 20.21 24.64 4.67
CA LYS A 78 18.89 24.03 4.77
C LYS A 78 18.22 23.87 3.40
N ALA A 79 18.33 24.87 2.53
CA ALA A 79 17.79 24.80 1.17
C ALA A 79 18.50 23.71 0.35
N ARG A 80 19.82 23.58 0.47
CA ARG A 80 20.60 22.48 -0.14
C ARG A 80 20.17 21.12 0.38
N GLN A 81 19.96 20.97 1.69
CA GLN A 81 19.49 19.71 2.27
C GLN A 81 18.07 19.37 1.78
N ASN A 82 17.16 20.34 1.77
CA ASN A 82 15.80 20.13 1.29
C ASN A 82 15.77 19.71 -0.18
N THR A 83 16.54 20.39 -1.04
CA THR A 83 16.63 20.04 -2.47
C THR A 83 17.27 18.66 -2.69
N ALA A 84 18.28 18.29 -1.91
CA ALA A 84 18.87 16.96 -1.96
C ALA A 84 17.88 15.85 -1.52
N LEU A 85 17.01 16.14 -0.55
CA LEU A 85 16.02 15.19 -0.04
C LEU A 85 14.75 15.08 -0.89
N GLN A 86 14.46 16.06 -1.75
CA GLN A 86 13.27 16.03 -2.61
C GLN A 86 13.23 14.78 -3.49
N GLN A 87 14.31 14.51 -4.23
CA GLN A 87 14.39 13.37 -5.15
C GLN A 87 14.18 12.00 -4.47
N PRO A 88 14.88 11.64 -3.37
CA PRO A 88 14.64 10.37 -2.70
C PRO A 88 13.24 10.27 -2.08
N LEU A 89 12.67 11.37 -1.59
CA LEU A 89 11.29 11.38 -1.07
C LEU A 89 10.24 11.21 -2.18
N GLU A 90 10.46 11.80 -3.34
CA GLU A 90 9.61 11.61 -4.52
C GLU A 90 9.69 10.17 -5.03
N ALA A 91 10.90 9.59 -5.10
CA ALA A 91 11.09 8.19 -5.45
C ALA A 91 10.37 7.25 -4.48
N LEU A 92 10.54 7.47 -3.17
CA LEU A 92 9.85 6.67 -2.14
C LEU A 92 8.32 6.83 -2.21
N ARG A 93 7.83 8.05 -2.47
CA ARG A 93 6.39 8.29 -2.68
C ARG A 93 5.87 7.53 -3.90
N ALA A 94 6.61 7.54 -5.01
CA ALA A 94 6.23 6.78 -6.20
C ALA A 94 6.21 5.26 -5.94
N GLU A 95 7.23 4.73 -5.26
CA GLU A 95 7.29 3.30 -4.89
C GLU A 95 6.13 2.89 -3.98
N THR A 96 5.88 3.67 -2.93
CA THR A 96 4.78 3.39 -2.00
C THR A 96 3.41 3.46 -2.68
N GLN A 97 3.23 4.42 -3.60
CA GLN A 97 2.03 4.50 -4.43
C GLN A 97 1.86 3.26 -5.31
N GLN A 98 2.92 2.81 -6.00
CA GLN A 98 2.87 1.61 -6.84
C GLN A 98 2.55 0.35 -6.04
N LEU A 99 3.14 0.20 -4.84
CA LEU A 99 2.85 -0.93 -3.96
C LEU A 99 1.41 -0.89 -3.45
N PHE A 100 0.91 0.29 -3.12
CA PHE A 100 -0.48 0.49 -2.71
C PHE A 100 -1.46 0.17 -3.84
N ASP A 101 -1.20 0.66 -5.06
CA ASP A 101 -2.02 0.39 -6.24
C ASP A 101 -2.03 -1.11 -6.56
N ARG A 102 -0.89 -1.80 -6.41
CA ARG A 102 -0.82 -3.26 -6.56
C ARG A 102 -1.63 -3.99 -5.49
N ALA A 103 -1.52 -3.58 -4.22
CA ALA A 103 -2.24 -4.20 -3.12
C ALA A 103 -3.76 -4.02 -3.27
N THR A 104 -4.20 -2.82 -3.66
CA THR A 104 -5.62 -2.54 -3.92
C THR A 104 -6.15 -3.31 -5.12
N ALA A 105 -5.36 -3.46 -6.20
CA ALA A 105 -5.73 -4.30 -7.34
C ALA A 105 -5.88 -5.78 -6.93
N LEU A 106 -4.97 -6.31 -6.12
CA LEU A 106 -5.07 -7.69 -5.60
C LEU A 106 -6.28 -7.85 -4.67
N GLN A 107 -6.54 -6.86 -3.81
CA GLN A 107 -7.71 -6.86 -2.94
C GLN A 107 -9.02 -6.85 -3.74
N ALA A 108 -9.05 -6.14 -4.88
CA ALA A 108 -10.21 -6.15 -5.77
C ALA A 108 -10.40 -7.50 -6.50
N GLN A 109 -9.32 -8.24 -6.77
CA GLN A 109 -9.37 -9.57 -7.39
C GLN A 109 -9.75 -10.68 -6.40
N TRP A 110 -9.42 -10.51 -5.12
CA TRP A 110 -9.70 -11.47 -4.05
C TRP A 110 -11.14 -12.02 -4.02
N PRO A 111 -12.22 -11.20 -4.05
CA PRO A 111 -13.58 -11.73 -3.98
C PRO A 111 -13.96 -12.59 -5.18
N GLN A 112 -13.36 -12.35 -6.36
CA GLN A 112 -13.61 -13.17 -7.54
C GLN A 112 -12.98 -14.55 -7.36
N LEU A 113 -11.72 -14.60 -6.94
CA LEU A 113 -11.00 -15.84 -6.67
C LEU A 113 -11.69 -16.63 -5.53
N GLU A 114 -12.12 -15.94 -4.49
CA GLU A 114 -12.84 -16.55 -3.36
C GLU A 114 -14.21 -17.09 -3.79
N ALA A 115 -14.92 -16.40 -4.68
CA ALA A 115 -16.18 -16.91 -5.24
C ALA A 115 -15.96 -18.16 -6.09
N GLU A 116 -14.94 -18.19 -6.95
CA GLU A 116 -14.56 -19.37 -7.74
C GLU A 116 -14.17 -20.54 -6.83
N MET A 117 -13.32 -20.28 -5.83
CA MET A 117 -12.91 -21.27 -4.85
C MET A 117 -14.13 -21.85 -4.11
N ASN A 118 -15.04 -20.99 -3.63
CA ASN A 118 -16.26 -21.41 -2.95
C ASN A 118 -17.20 -22.19 -3.88
N GLU A 119 -17.28 -21.87 -5.16
CA GLU A 119 -18.05 -22.64 -6.14
C GLU A 119 -17.50 -24.06 -6.31
N LEU A 120 -16.18 -24.19 -6.42
CA LEU A 120 -15.52 -25.50 -6.48
C LEU A 120 -15.73 -26.28 -5.19
N TYR A 121 -15.53 -25.66 -4.03
CA TYR A 121 -15.74 -26.31 -2.73
C TYR A 121 -17.18 -26.75 -2.49
N LYS A 122 -18.20 -26.04 -3.01
CA LYS A 122 -19.61 -26.47 -2.87
C LYS A 122 -19.81 -27.90 -3.35
N ARG A 123 -19.16 -28.31 -4.45
CA ARG A 123 -19.28 -29.67 -5.03
C ARG A 123 -18.60 -30.74 -4.17
N PHE A 124 -17.54 -30.36 -3.47
CA PHE A 124 -16.79 -31.26 -2.59
C PHE A 124 -17.19 -31.12 -1.12
N SER A 125 -18.20 -30.29 -0.82
CA SER A 125 -18.72 -30.14 0.53
C SER A 125 -19.26 -31.50 1.03
N PRO A 126 -19.05 -31.85 2.30
CA PRO A 126 -19.52 -33.13 2.85
C PRO A 126 -21.03 -33.36 2.62
N SER A 127 -21.82 -32.29 2.66
CA SER A 127 -23.27 -32.33 2.37
C SER A 127 -23.57 -32.61 0.90
N SER A 128 -22.82 -32.00 -0.04
CA SER A 128 -22.98 -32.29 -1.48
C SER A 128 -22.56 -33.72 -1.81
N LEU A 129 -21.44 -34.21 -1.25
CA LEU A 129 -21.00 -35.59 -1.41
C LEU A 129 -22.02 -36.59 -0.86
N HIS A 130 -22.58 -36.30 0.33
CA HIS A 130 -23.67 -37.10 0.92
C HIS A 130 -24.91 -37.12 0.04
N PHE A 131 -25.35 -35.94 -0.44
CA PHE A 131 -26.49 -35.81 -1.34
C PHE A 131 -26.28 -36.62 -2.63
N HIS A 132 -25.10 -36.52 -3.26
CA HIS A 132 -24.77 -37.29 -4.46
C HIS A 132 -24.76 -38.80 -4.18
N LEU A 133 -24.23 -39.23 -3.04
CA LEU A 133 -24.24 -40.63 -2.64
C LEU A 133 -25.68 -41.15 -2.45
N ALA A 134 -26.52 -40.40 -1.73
CA ALA A 134 -27.92 -40.73 -1.51
C ALA A 134 -28.70 -40.78 -2.83
N GLN A 135 -28.54 -39.76 -3.69
CA GLN A 135 -29.16 -39.74 -5.01
C GLN A 135 -28.74 -40.94 -5.87
N SER A 136 -27.46 -41.30 -5.83
CA SER A 136 -26.95 -42.46 -6.58
C SER A 136 -27.53 -43.78 -6.06
N ALA A 137 -27.83 -43.89 -4.77
CA ALA A 137 -28.49 -45.05 -4.18
C ALA A 137 -29.95 -45.13 -4.63
N THR A 138 -30.69 -44.02 -4.62
CA THR A 138 -32.07 -43.96 -5.15
C THR A 138 -32.12 -44.35 -6.63
N LYS A 139 -31.23 -43.78 -7.46
CA LYS A 139 -31.14 -44.15 -8.89
C LYS A 139 -30.85 -45.64 -9.12
N LEU A 140 -30.03 -46.26 -8.27
CA LEU A 140 -29.77 -47.70 -8.33
C LEU A 140 -31.01 -48.52 -7.92
N ASN A 141 -31.75 -48.06 -6.90
CA ASN A 141 -33.00 -48.68 -6.52
C ASN A 141 -33.99 -48.67 -7.69
N ASP A 142 -34.24 -47.48 -8.27
CA ASP A 142 -35.19 -47.32 -9.36
C ASP A 142 -34.78 -48.15 -10.59
N ARG A 143 -33.48 -48.19 -10.93
CA ARG A 143 -32.96 -49.07 -11.99
C ARG A 143 -33.18 -50.54 -11.69
N SER A 144 -32.98 -50.98 -10.44
CA SER A 144 -33.20 -52.38 -10.06
C SER A 144 -34.67 -52.78 -10.11
N GLU A 145 -35.59 -51.86 -9.75
CA GLU A 145 -37.03 -52.08 -9.86
C GLU A 145 -37.48 -52.08 -11.33
N GLN A 146 -36.95 -51.17 -12.17
CA GLN A 146 -37.21 -51.20 -13.62
C GLN A 146 -36.73 -52.51 -14.26
N LEU A 147 -35.56 -53.00 -13.85
CA LEU A 147 -35.00 -54.27 -14.30
C LEU A 147 -35.90 -55.45 -13.89
N ALA A 148 -36.42 -55.44 -12.65
CA ALA A 148 -37.35 -56.45 -12.15
C ALA A 148 -38.70 -56.41 -12.89
N ASN A 149 -39.28 -55.23 -13.09
CA ASN A 149 -40.53 -55.06 -13.82
C ASN A 149 -40.38 -55.53 -15.28
N ALA A 150 -39.30 -55.14 -15.95
CA ALA A 150 -39.03 -55.59 -17.32
C ALA A 150 -38.92 -57.13 -17.42
N TYR A 151 -38.30 -57.78 -16.42
CA TYR A 151 -38.23 -59.24 -16.38
C TYR A 151 -39.59 -59.91 -16.18
N VAL A 152 -40.44 -59.37 -15.29
CA VAL A 152 -41.79 -59.91 -15.03
C VAL A 152 -42.72 -59.71 -16.23
N GLU A 153 -42.62 -58.54 -16.89
CA GLU A 153 -43.46 -58.17 -18.03
C GLU A 153 -42.94 -58.76 -19.36
N GLY A 154 -41.78 -59.42 -19.36
CA GLY A 154 -41.15 -59.94 -20.57
C GLY A 154 -40.66 -58.86 -21.54
N LEU A 155 -40.43 -57.65 -21.04
CA LEU A 155 -39.97 -56.50 -21.81
C LEU A 155 -38.44 -56.49 -21.94
N PRO A 156 -37.90 -55.90 -23.02
CA PRO A 156 -36.46 -55.73 -23.16
C PRO A 156 -35.88 -54.83 -22.05
N TYR A 157 -34.65 -55.11 -21.60
CA TYR A 157 -34.03 -54.29 -20.56
C TYR A 157 -33.87 -52.83 -21.01
N PRO A 158 -34.09 -51.87 -20.08
CA PRO A 158 -33.68 -50.50 -20.33
C PRO A 158 -32.15 -50.45 -20.51
N VAL A 159 -31.71 -49.96 -21.67
CA VAL A 159 -30.28 -49.76 -21.94
C VAL A 159 -29.76 -48.75 -20.92
N GLY A 160 -28.86 -49.19 -20.04
CA GLY A 160 -28.14 -48.29 -19.14
C GLY A 160 -27.12 -47.45 -19.90
N ASP A 161 -26.75 -46.29 -19.36
CA ASP A 161 -25.76 -45.35 -19.93
C ASP A 161 -24.34 -45.92 -20.10
N ASP A 162 -24.10 -47.21 -19.85
CA ASP A 162 -22.83 -47.87 -20.12
C ASP A 162 -22.71 -48.15 -21.64
N ALA A 163 -22.28 -47.12 -22.37
CA ALA A 163 -22.00 -47.13 -23.80
C ALA A 163 -20.87 -48.09 -24.23
N SER A 164 -20.35 -48.92 -23.34
CA SER A 164 -19.29 -49.91 -23.59
C SER A 164 -19.81 -51.26 -24.07
N SER A 165 -21.12 -51.45 -24.24
CA SER A 165 -21.72 -52.63 -24.88
C SER A 165 -22.56 -52.26 -26.11
N ALA A 166 -21.98 -51.47 -27.02
CA ALA A 166 -22.58 -51.09 -28.30
C ALA A 166 -22.78 -52.27 -29.30
N ASN A 167 -22.57 -53.52 -28.89
CA ASN A 167 -22.68 -54.71 -29.75
C ASN A 167 -23.80 -55.69 -29.33
N GLN A 168 -24.75 -55.29 -28.48
CA GLN A 168 -25.85 -56.17 -28.06
C GLN A 168 -27.21 -55.67 -28.58
N SER A 169 -27.30 -55.54 -29.91
CA SER A 169 -28.54 -55.27 -30.65
C SER A 169 -29.14 -56.57 -31.17
N VAL A 170 -29.78 -57.36 -30.31
CA VAL A 170 -30.78 -58.37 -30.70
C VAL A 170 -31.73 -58.54 -29.51
N GLU A 171 -33.04 -58.59 -29.79
CA GLU A 171 -34.11 -59.08 -28.91
C GLU A 171 -33.66 -60.30 -28.07
N GLN A 172 -33.03 -60.07 -26.93
CA GLN A 172 -32.77 -61.12 -25.96
C GLN A 172 -33.96 -61.15 -25.00
N VAL A 173 -34.95 -61.98 -25.34
CA VAL A 173 -35.79 -62.62 -24.32
C VAL A 173 -34.82 -63.20 -23.29
N LEU A 174 -35.01 -62.78 -22.04
CA LEU A 174 -34.01 -62.85 -20.99
C LEU A 174 -33.74 -64.30 -20.56
N ASP A 175 -32.47 -64.66 -20.44
CA ASP A 175 -32.04 -65.87 -19.75
C ASP A 175 -32.02 -65.58 -18.23
N ASP A 176 -32.72 -66.41 -17.45
CA ASP A 176 -32.87 -66.30 -15.99
C ASP A 176 -31.53 -66.04 -15.28
N VAL A 177 -30.47 -66.68 -15.77
CA VAL A 177 -29.12 -66.56 -15.20
C VAL A 177 -28.57 -65.13 -15.34
N THR A 178 -28.85 -64.47 -16.47
CA THR A 178 -28.38 -63.11 -16.75
C THR A 178 -29.15 -62.07 -15.93
N PHE A 179 -30.46 -62.27 -15.75
CA PHE A 179 -31.29 -61.46 -14.87
C PHE A 179 -30.81 -61.51 -13.43
N VAL A 180 -30.70 -62.72 -12.87
CA VAL A 180 -30.28 -62.92 -11.47
C VAL A 180 -28.92 -62.27 -11.22
N ARG A 181 -27.97 -62.41 -12.16
CA ARG A 181 -26.63 -61.80 -12.04
C ARG A 181 -26.70 -60.28 -12.02
N ARG A 182 -27.42 -59.65 -12.95
CA ARG A 182 -27.52 -58.18 -13.06
C ARG A 182 -28.29 -57.57 -11.89
N TYR A 183 -29.43 -58.15 -11.53
CA TYR A 183 -30.25 -57.70 -10.41
C TYR A 183 -29.49 -57.81 -9.08
N LYS A 184 -28.83 -58.94 -8.84
CA LYS A 184 -27.99 -59.13 -7.65
C LYS A 184 -26.86 -58.10 -7.58
N ALA A 185 -26.17 -57.83 -8.70
CA ALA A 185 -25.09 -56.84 -8.74
C ALA A 185 -25.60 -55.43 -8.39
N GLN A 186 -26.74 -55.00 -8.96
CA GLN A 186 -27.33 -53.70 -8.68
C GLN A 186 -27.81 -53.59 -7.22
N ARG A 187 -28.46 -54.62 -6.67
CA ARG A 187 -28.90 -54.64 -5.27
C ARG A 187 -27.73 -54.61 -4.28
N MET A 188 -26.66 -55.37 -4.54
CA MET A 188 -25.45 -55.33 -3.72
C MET A 188 -24.82 -53.93 -3.69
N LEU A 189 -24.75 -53.25 -4.85
CA LEU A 189 -24.25 -51.89 -4.94
C LEU A 189 -25.17 -50.88 -4.23
N TYR A 190 -26.48 -51.02 -4.38
CA TYR A 190 -27.46 -50.21 -3.67
C TYR A 190 -27.28 -50.31 -2.15
N HIS A 191 -27.28 -51.52 -1.60
CA HIS A 191 -27.12 -51.73 -0.16
C HIS A 191 -25.78 -51.22 0.36
N ARG A 192 -24.69 -51.41 -0.40
CA ARG A 192 -23.38 -50.86 -0.07
C ARG A 192 -23.43 -49.33 0.01
N ARG A 193 -23.98 -48.65 -1.00
CA ARG A 193 -24.07 -47.18 -1.02
C ARG A 193 -25.02 -46.65 0.06
N LYS A 194 -26.13 -47.33 0.33
CA LYS A 194 -27.07 -46.97 1.40
C LYS A 194 -26.44 -47.06 2.78
N LEU A 195 -25.70 -48.14 3.07
CA LEU A 195 -24.97 -48.28 4.33
C LEU A 195 -23.92 -47.19 4.51
N ILE A 196 -23.19 -46.84 3.45
CA ILE A 196 -22.20 -45.76 3.49
C ILE A 196 -22.90 -44.41 3.70
N ALA A 197 -24.05 -44.16 3.06
CA ALA A 197 -24.82 -42.92 3.21
C ALA A 197 -25.39 -42.76 4.63
N GLU A 198 -25.88 -43.84 5.23
CA GLU A 198 -26.36 -43.85 6.61
C GLU A 198 -25.21 -43.60 7.61
N ARG A 199 -24.07 -44.26 7.43
CA ARG A 199 -22.88 -44.00 8.27
C ARG A 199 -22.38 -42.57 8.11
N SER A 200 -22.37 -42.06 6.88
CA SER A 200 -21.98 -40.68 6.60
C SER A 200 -22.93 -39.67 7.25
N SER A 201 -24.25 -39.94 7.26
CA SER A 201 -25.23 -39.08 7.96
C SER A 201 -25.07 -39.05 9.48
N LYS A 202 -24.50 -40.12 10.06
CA LYS A 202 -24.23 -40.24 11.50
C LYS A 202 -22.91 -39.60 11.93
N GLY A 203 -22.07 -39.17 10.97
CA GLY A 203 -20.73 -38.65 11.25
C GLY A 203 -19.66 -39.72 11.49
N ASP A 204 -20.00 -41.01 11.32
CA ASP A 204 -19.07 -42.14 11.54
C ASP A 204 -18.11 -42.39 10.36
N VAL A 205 -18.15 -41.56 9.32
CA VAL A 205 -17.29 -41.69 8.15
C VAL A 205 -16.14 -40.69 8.26
N HIS A 206 -14.97 -41.20 8.63
CA HIS A 206 -13.71 -40.50 8.47
C HIS A 206 -13.24 -40.65 7.02
N TRP A 207 -13.25 -39.55 6.28
CA TRP A 207 -12.53 -39.47 5.02
C TRP A 207 -11.07 -39.22 5.38
N THR A 208 -10.18 -40.16 5.07
CA THR A 208 -8.73 -39.92 5.19
C THR A 208 -8.33 -38.91 4.12
N ASP A 209 -7.83 -37.75 4.55
CA ASP A 209 -7.23 -36.72 3.69
C ASP A 209 -6.01 -37.27 2.92
#